data_AF-A0A1A6BBN0-F1
#
_entry.id   AF-A0A1A6BBN0-F1
#
_cell.length_a   1.000
_cell.length_b   1.000
_cell.length_c   1.000
_cell.angle_alpha   90.00
_cell.angle_beta   90.00
_cell.angle_gamma   90.00
#
_symmetry.space_group_name_H-M   'P 1'
#
loop_
_entity.id
_entity.type
_entity.pdbx_description
1 polymer ?
#
loop_
_entity_poly.entity_id
_entity_poly.type
_entity_poly.pdbx_seq_one_letter_code
_entity_poly.pdbx_strand_id
1 'polypeptide(L)'
;MELAPQLGVRAACEAVGAAQASYYRRHRQSPPPARPEPVPHRQRRQPRALSATEQQAILDVLHSDRFVDVAPAEVWATLLDEVSTWARSRPSTGCCAKPGGA
;
A
#
# COMPACT_ATOMS: atom_id res chain seq x y z
N MET A 1 -33.60 18.49 -13.62
CA MET A 1 -33.72 18.88 -15.04
C MET A 1 -32.69 18.08 -15.81
N GLU A 2 -33.08 17.39 -16.88
CA GLU A 2 -32.18 16.55 -17.66
C GLU A 2 -31.75 17.29 -18.93
N LEU A 3 -30.45 17.60 -19.06
CA LEU A 3 -29.90 18.39 -20.17
C LEU A 3 -29.65 17.56 -21.44
N ALA A 4 -29.42 16.24 -21.30
CA ALA A 4 -29.00 15.38 -22.40
C ALA A 4 -30.03 15.25 -23.55
N PRO A 5 -31.36 15.17 -23.29
CA PRO A 5 -32.37 15.15 -24.35
C PRO A 5 -32.51 16.47 -25.11
N GLN A 6 -32.09 17.60 -24.52
CA GLN A 6 -32.27 18.94 -25.07
C GLN A 6 -31.07 19.41 -25.90
N LEU A 7 -29.85 19.07 -25.45
CA LEU A 7 -28.59 19.56 -26.04
C LEU A 7 -27.73 18.43 -26.64
N GLY A 8 -28.13 17.17 -26.42
CA GLY A 8 -27.30 16.01 -26.68
C GLY A 8 -26.32 15.73 -25.55
N VAL A 9 -25.91 14.46 -25.43
CA VAL A 9 -25.06 13.97 -24.33
C VAL A 9 -23.74 14.72 -24.20
N ARG A 10 -23.07 15.01 -25.33
CA ARG A 10 -21.75 15.67 -25.32
C ARG A 10 -21.84 17.10 -24.77
N ALA A 11 -22.73 17.93 -25.33
CA ALA A 11 -22.90 19.31 -24.89
C ALA A 11 -23.41 19.38 -23.44
N ALA A 12 -24.28 18.44 -23.04
CA ALA A 12 -24.70 18.33 -21.65
C ALA A 12 -23.52 18.00 -20.72
N CYS A 13 -22.63 17.07 -21.11
CA CYS A 13 -21.44 16.72 -20.33
C CYS A 13 -20.46 17.91 -20.22
N GLU A 14 -20.24 18.64 -21.32
CA GLU A 14 -19.41 19.85 -21.33
C GLU A 14 -20.00 20.95 -20.43
N ALA A 15 -21.31 21.21 -20.52
CA ALA A 15 -21.99 22.25 -19.74
C ALA A 15 -21.94 22.00 -18.22
N VAL A 16 -21.93 20.73 -17.79
CA VAL A 16 -21.86 20.35 -16.36
C VAL A 16 -20.44 19.97 -15.90
N GLY A 17 -19.44 20.03 -16.80
CA GLY A 17 -18.06 19.65 -16.48
C GLY A 17 -17.85 18.16 -16.18
N ALA A 18 -18.70 17.28 -16.69
CA ALA A 18 -18.60 15.84 -16.48
C ALA A 18 -17.89 15.12 -17.64
N ALA A 19 -17.15 14.05 -17.32
CA ALA A 19 -16.55 13.21 -18.34
C ALA A 19 -17.62 12.38 -19.10
N GLN A 20 -17.67 12.51 -20.42
CA GLN A 20 -18.63 11.80 -21.29
C GLN A 20 -18.60 10.28 -21.10
N ALA A 21 -17.41 9.69 -20.88
CA ALA A 21 -17.25 8.26 -20.63
C ALA A 21 -17.97 7.81 -19.34
N SER A 22 -17.97 8.64 -18.30
CA SER A 22 -18.68 8.34 -17.05
C SER A 22 -20.20 8.41 -17.23
N TYR A 23 -20.68 9.36 -18.05
CA TYR A 23 -22.09 9.41 -18.43
C TYR A 23 -22.54 8.11 -19.10
N TYR A 24 -21.83 7.64 -20.15
CA TYR A 24 -22.21 6.40 -20.83
C TYR A 24 -22.08 5.17 -19.93
N ARG A 25 -21.06 5.10 -19.06
CA ARG A 25 -20.93 3.99 -18.11
C ARG A 25 -22.11 3.91 -17.14
N ARG A 26 -22.64 5.06 -16.70
CA ARG A 26 -23.78 5.14 -15.77
C ARG A 26 -25.14 4.90 -16.46
N HIS A 27 -25.32 5.39 -17.68
CA HIS A 27 -26.57 5.27 -18.44
C HIS A 27 -26.57 4.08 -19.41
N ARG A 28 -25.61 3.16 -19.26
CA ARG A 28 -25.53 1.94 -20.05
C ARG A 28 -26.75 1.06 -19.74
N GLN A 29 -27.49 0.71 -20.79
CA GLN A 29 -28.64 -0.21 -20.73
C GLN A 29 -28.23 -1.69 -20.88
N SER A 30 -27.03 -1.95 -21.44
CA SER A 30 -26.53 -3.31 -21.56
C SER A 30 -26.10 -3.86 -20.19
N PRO A 31 -26.25 -5.18 -19.97
CA PRO A 31 -25.83 -5.80 -18.72
C PRO A 31 -24.36 -5.49 -18.41
N PRO A 32 -24.02 -5.22 -17.13
CA PRO A 32 -22.63 -5.05 -16.74
C PRO A 32 -21.85 -6.34 -17.05
N PRO A 33 -20.55 -6.23 -17.40
CA PRO A 33 -19.72 -7.41 -17.57
C PRO A 33 -19.71 -8.23 -16.28
N ALA A 34 -19.70 -9.56 -16.41
CA ALA A 34 -19.60 -10.46 -15.27
C ALA A 34 -18.35 -10.09 -14.46
N ARG A 35 -18.55 -9.63 -13.23
CA ARG A 35 -17.47 -9.35 -12.30
C ARG A 35 -17.16 -10.63 -11.54
N PRO A 36 -15.88 -11.03 -11.40
CA PRO A 36 -15.54 -12.12 -10.50
C PRO A 36 -16.00 -11.78 -9.09
N GLU A 37 -16.46 -12.78 -8.36
CA GLU A 37 -16.88 -12.62 -6.97
C GLU A 37 -15.72 -11.98 -6.18
N PRO A 38 -15.95 -10.89 -5.43
CA PRO A 38 -14.91 -10.26 -4.66
C PRO A 38 -14.31 -11.24 -3.65
N VAL A 39 -13.00 -11.48 -3.74
CA VAL A 39 -12.30 -12.29 -2.74
C VAL A 39 -12.47 -11.65 -1.36
N PRO A 40 -12.97 -12.39 -0.35
CA PRO A 40 -13.08 -11.92 1.03
C PRO A 40 -11.76 -11.38 1.55
N HIS A 41 -11.79 -10.31 2.34
CA HIS A 41 -10.56 -9.62 2.78
C HIS A 41 -9.55 -10.56 3.44
N ARG A 42 -10.02 -11.54 4.23
CA ARG A 42 -9.17 -12.54 4.92
C ARG A 42 -8.41 -13.46 3.97
N GLN A 43 -8.91 -13.66 2.75
CA GLN A 43 -8.31 -14.55 1.75
C GLN A 43 -7.42 -13.79 0.75
N ARG A 44 -7.39 -12.45 0.84
CA ARG A 44 -6.54 -11.63 -0.01
C ARG A 44 -5.09 -11.78 0.45
N ARG A 45 -4.26 -12.36 -0.42
CA ARG A 45 -2.81 -12.40 -0.18
C ARG A 45 -2.23 -11.00 -0.34
N GLN A 46 -1.72 -10.44 0.77
CA GLN A 46 -0.99 -9.18 0.73
C GLN A 46 0.44 -9.46 0.23
N PRO A 47 0.93 -8.77 -0.81
CA PRO A 47 2.29 -8.97 -1.32
C PRO A 47 3.39 -8.72 -0.29
N ARG A 48 3.08 -7.90 0.74
CA ARG A 48 3.96 -7.59 1.88
C ARG A 48 3.56 -8.32 3.16
N ALA A 49 2.74 -9.37 3.06
CA ALA A 49 2.48 -10.23 4.21
C ALA A 49 3.77 -10.94 4.60
N LEU A 50 3.98 -11.09 5.91
CA LEU A 50 5.01 -11.96 6.46
C LEU A 50 4.77 -13.39 5.98
N SER A 51 5.84 -14.06 5.57
CA SER A 51 5.87 -15.50 5.40
C SER A 51 5.73 -16.20 6.76
N ALA A 52 5.33 -17.48 6.73
CA ALA A 52 5.24 -18.28 7.95
C ALA A 52 6.58 -18.35 8.71
N THR A 53 7.69 -18.40 7.98
CA THR A 53 9.04 -18.40 8.55
C THR A 53 9.37 -17.08 9.24
N GLU A 54 9.05 -15.94 8.62
CA GLU A 54 9.26 -14.62 9.24
C GLU A 54 8.37 -14.43 10.47
N GLN A 55 7.12 -14.90 10.41
CA GLN A 55 6.22 -14.87 11.56
C GLN A 55 6.79 -15.70 12.72
N GLN A 56 7.30 -16.90 12.45
CA GLN A 56 7.91 -17.73 13.48
C GLN A 56 9.14 -17.08 14.09
N ALA A 57 10.03 -16.50 13.26
CA ALA A 57 11.20 -15.79 13.76
C ALA A 57 10.84 -14.63 14.68
N ILE A 58 9.76 -13.89 14.38
CA ILE A 58 9.26 -12.82 15.26
C ILE A 58 8.75 -13.41 16.59
N LEU A 59 8.00 -14.50 16.54
CA LEU A 59 7.52 -15.17 17.75
C LEU A 59 8.66 -15.70 18.62
N ASP A 60 9.72 -16.25 18.02
CA ASP A 60 10.88 -16.75 18.75
C ASP A 60 11.60 -15.62 19.50
N VAL A 61 11.68 -14.42 18.92
CA VAL A 61 12.24 -13.23 19.59
C VAL A 61 11.33 -12.77 20.73
N LEU A 62 10.02 -12.69 20.50
CA LEU A 62 9.05 -12.27 21.51
C LEU A 62 8.98 -13.25 22.70
N HIS A 63 9.19 -14.54 22.46
CA HIS A 63 9.23 -15.57 23.50
C HIS A 63 10.60 -15.75 24.15
N SER A 64 11.61 -14.95 23.81
CA SER A 64 12.90 -15.00 24.49
C SER A 64 12.78 -14.51 25.94
N ASP A 65 13.62 -15.04 26.84
CA ASP A 65 13.63 -14.67 28.26
C ASP A 65 13.76 -13.15 28.50
N ARG A 66 14.36 -12.44 27.54
CA ARG A 66 14.53 -10.98 27.57
C ARG A 66 13.20 -10.22 27.43
N PHE A 67 12.22 -10.80 26.72
CA PHE A 67 11.00 -10.10 26.29
C PHE A 67 9.71 -10.80 26.70
N VAL A 68 9.79 -11.94 27.38
CA VAL A 68 8.63 -12.76 27.78
C VAL A 68 7.58 -12.01 28.61
N ASP A 69 8.01 -11.07 29.45
CA ASP A 69 7.13 -10.27 30.32
C ASP A 69 6.86 -8.85 29.79
N VAL A 70 7.36 -8.52 28.59
CA VAL A 70 7.33 -7.16 28.03
C VAL A 70 6.22 -7.06 26.98
N ALA A 71 5.50 -5.93 26.97
CA ALA A 71 4.47 -5.71 25.97
C ALA A 71 5.10 -5.66 24.55
N PRO A 72 4.50 -6.31 23.53
CA PRO A 72 5.09 -6.37 22.18
C PRO A 72 5.43 -5.00 21.56
N ALA A 73 4.69 -3.94 21.91
CA ALA A 73 4.97 -2.58 21.46
C ALA A 73 6.28 -2.00 22.05
N GLU A 74 6.59 -2.32 23.30
CA GLU A 74 7.81 -1.90 23.98
C GLU A 74 9.02 -2.68 23.48
N VAL A 75 8.85 -3.98 23.21
CA VAL A 75 9.88 -4.80 22.54
C VAL A 75 10.26 -4.18 21.19
N TRP A 76 9.27 -3.81 20.38
CA TRP A 76 9.49 -3.14 19.10
C TRP A 76 10.24 -1.82 19.24
N ALA A 77 9.85 -0.96 20.19
CA ALA A 77 10.52 0.31 20.43
C ALA A 77 11.99 0.12 20.84
N THR A 78 12.26 -0.85 21.72
CA THR A 78 13.61 -1.19 22.17
C THR A 78 14.49 -1.68 21.02
N LEU A 79 13.99 -2.63 20.22
CA LEU A 79 14.73 -3.16 19.07
C LEU A 79 15.01 -2.06 18.03
N LEU A 80 14.06 -1.15 17.80
CA LEU A 80 14.22 -0.04 16.87
C LEU A 80 15.26 0.99 17.35
N ASP A 81 15.33 1.26 18.66
CA ASP A 81 16.33 2.14 19.24
C ASP A 81 17.75 1.55 19.12
N GLU A 82 17.91 0.25 19.37
CA GLU A 82 19.18 -0.47 19.20
C GLU A 82 19.74 -0.35 17.77
N VAL A 83 18.92 -0.56 16.74
CA VAL A 83 19.39 -0.41 15.35
C VAL A 83 19.58 1.05 14.93
N SER A 84 18.82 1.98 15.51
CA SER A 84 18.95 3.42 15.24
C SER A 84 20.23 3.99 15.82
N THR A 85 20.62 3.56 17.02
CA THR A 85 21.90 3.93 17.63
C THR A 85 23.07 3.36 16.83
N TRP A 86 23.00 2.10 16.40
CA TRP A 86 24.02 1.51 15.52
C TRP A 86 24.15 2.24 14.19
N ALA A 87 23.04 2.62 13.55
CA ALA A 87 23.07 3.38 12.30
C ALA A 87 23.70 4.77 12.48
N ARG A 88 23.49 5.41 13.63
CA ARG A 88 24.09 6.72 13.98
C ARG A 88 25.57 6.61 14.35
N SER A 89 25.98 5.52 14.98
CA SER A 89 27.36 5.27 15.38
C SER A 89 28.23 4.71 14.24
N ARG A 90 27.64 4.41 13.07
CA ARG A 90 28.40 4.06 11.87
C ARG A 90 29.14 5.29 11.36
N PRO A 91 30.49 5.33 11.42
CA PRO A 91 31.23 6.38 10.74
C PRO A 91 30.92 6.27 9.24
N SER A 92 30.67 7.40 8.59
CA SER A 92 30.50 7.43 7.15
C SER A 92 31.76 6.87 6.51
N THR A 93 31.75 5.61 6.06
CA THR A 93 32.81 5.11 5.20
C THR A 93 32.79 6.01 3.98
N GLY A 94 33.87 6.77 3.81
CA GLY A 94 33.94 7.98 3.01
C GLY A 94 33.38 7.83 1.61
N CYS A 95 32.86 8.96 1.13
CA CYS A 95 32.58 9.27 -0.27
C CYS A 95 33.37 8.41 -1.24
N CYS A 96 32.64 7.71 -2.12
CA CYS A 96 33.20 7.10 -3.32
C CYS A 96 34.10 8.10 -4.04
N ALA A 97 35.42 7.89 -3.97
CA ALA A 97 36.36 8.52 -4.88
C ALA A 97 36.01 8.04 -6.29
N LYS A 98 35.55 8.96 -7.14
CA LYS A 98 35.38 8.70 -8.57
C LYS A 98 36.78 8.42 -9.16
N PRO A 99 37.00 7.32 -9.89
CA PRO A 99 38.23 7.19 -10.65
C PRO A 99 38.20 8.21 -11.78
N GLY A 100 39.18 9.12 -11.80
CA GLY A 100 39.42 10.01 -12.92
C GLY A 100 39.78 9.19 -14.15
N GLY A 101 39.04 9.42 -15.24
CA GLY A 101 39.38 8.88 -16.56
C GLY A 101 40.57 9.64 -17.14
N ALA A 102 41.49 8.88 -17.73
CA ALA A 102 42.50 9.35 -18.68
C ALA A 102 42.12 8.85 -20.07
#